data_AF-A0A662BZR2-F1
#
_entry.id   AF-A0A662BZR2-F1
#
_cell.length_a   1.000
_cell.length_b   1.000
_cell.length_c   1.000
_cell.angle_alpha   90.00
_cell.angle_beta   90.00
_cell.angle_gamma   90.00
#
_symmetry.space_group_name_H-M   'P 1'
#
loop_
_entity.id
_entity.type
_entity.pdbx_description
1 polymer ?
#
loop_
_entity_poly.entity_id
_entity_poly.type
_entity_poly.pdbx_seq_one_letter_code
_entity_poly.pdbx_strand_id
1 'polypeptide(L)' 'MKGNVLKIAILGLVVILMPIYSIVLGQDGKSSYTISGSVTDEFTQESIPGATVMIKNTSIGVVTDMGGKF' A
#
# COMPACT_ATOMS: atom_id res chain seq x y z
N MET A 1 28.23 17.54 -41.24
CA MET A 1 28.46 16.46 -40.24
C MET A 1 28.07 16.83 -38.81
N LYS A 2 28.26 18.08 -38.32
CA LYS A 2 27.90 18.49 -36.94
C LYS A 2 26.40 18.35 -36.57
N GLY A 3 25.49 18.60 -37.51
CA GLY A 3 24.04 18.55 -37.24
C GLY A 3 23.49 17.15 -36.94
N ASN A 4 24.06 16.10 -37.54
CA ASN A 4 23.62 14.72 -37.30
C ASN A 4 24.14 14.19 -35.96
N VAL A 5 25.36 14.58 -35.58
CA VAL A 5 25.94 14.24 -34.27
C VAL A 5 25.15 14.89 -33.13
N LEU A 6 24.74 16.16 -33.30
CA LEU A 6 23.92 16.86 -32.31
C LEU A 6 22.54 16.21 -32.14
N LYS A 7 21.90 15.79 -33.25
CA LYS A 7 20.62 15.08 -33.21
C LYS A 7 20.72 13.73 -32.50
N ILE A 8 21.79 12.98 -32.74
CA ILE A 8 22.04 11.69 -32.07
C ILE A 8 22.29 11.90 -30.57
N ALA A 9 23.03 12.95 -30.19
CA ALA A 9 23.26 13.27 -28.78
C ALA A 9 21.96 13.66 -28.05
N ILE A 10 21.10 14.47 -28.68
CA ILE A 10 19.79 14.83 -28.12
C ILE A 10 18.88 13.61 -28.02
N LEU A 11 18.85 12.75 -29.05
CA LEU A 11 18.06 11.53 -29.03
C LEU A 11 18.51 10.59 -27.91
N GLY A 12 19.83 10.41 -27.74
CA GLY A 12 20.39 9.61 -26.65
C GLY A 12 20.02 10.16 -25.28
N LEU A 13 20.07 11.48 -25.09
CA LEU A 13 19.66 12.13 -23.84
C LEU A 13 18.17 11.88 -23.53
N VAL A 14 17.29 12.02 -24.52
CA VAL A 14 15.85 11.79 -24.35
C VAL A 14 15.55 10.33 -24.01
N VAL A 15 16.22 9.38 -24.68
CA VAL A 15 16.07 7.95 -24.42
C VAL A 15 16.52 7.58 -23.00
N ILE A 16 17.56 8.22 -22.48
CA ILE A 16 18.06 7.99 -21.11
C ILE A 16 17.13 8.60 -20.05
N LEU A 17 16.51 9.76 -20.34
CA LEU A 17 15.61 10.44 -19.40
C LEU A 17 14.19 9.83 -19.34
N MET A 18 13.73 9.21 -20.43
CA MET A 18 12.39 8.61 -20.53
C MET A 18 12.08 7.52 -19.49
N PRO A 19 12.97 6.54 -19.18
CA PRO A 19 12.68 5.52 -18.15
C PRO A 19 12.64 6.08 -16.73
N ILE A 20 13.32 7.20 -16.46
CA ILE A 20 13.32 7.85 -15.14
C ILE A 20 11.92 8.41 -14.82
N TYR A 21 11.20 8.88 -15.83
CA TYR A 21 9.84 9.41 -15.68
C TYR A 21 8.84 8.34 -15.22
N SER A 22 8.98 7.10 -15.71
CA SER A 22 8.12 5.98 -15.31
C SER A 22 8.33 5.53 -13.86
N ILE A 23 9.54 5.68 -13.32
CA ILE A 23 9.86 5.32 -11.92
C ILE A 23 9.23 6.33 -10.94
N VAL A 24 9.15 7.61 -11.33
CA VAL A 24 8.55 8.68 -10.49
C VAL A 24 7.03 8.54 -10.42
N LEU A 25 6.37 8.20 -11.53
CA LEU A 25 4.91 8.02 -11.56
C LEU A 25 4.45 6.67 -10.97
N GLY A 26 5.34 5.68 -10.84
CA GLY A 26 5.04 4.37 -10.26
C GLY A 26 5.04 4.33 -8.73
N GLN A 27 5.29 5.46 -8.05
CA GLN A 27 5.15 5.58 -6.60
C GLN A 27 3.70 5.92 -6.22
N ASP A 28 2.73 5.17 -6.75
CA ASP A 28 1.41 5.10 -6.10
C ASP A 28 1.66 4.49 -4.72
N GLY A 29 1.79 5.40 -3.75
CA GLY A 29 2.14 5.10 -2.38
C GLY A 29 1.26 3.97 -1.90
N LYS A 30 1.89 2.92 -1.37
CA LYS A 30 1.24 1.74 -0.80
C LYS A 30 0.08 2.20 0.09
N SER A 31 -1.15 2.17 -0.43
CA SER A 31 -2.32 2.70 0.28
C SER A 31 -2.51 1.89 1.56
N SER A 32 -2.25 2.52 2.71
CA SER A 32 -2.53 1.92 4.01
C SER A 32 -3.99 2.17 4.34
N TYR A 33 -4.76 1.09 4.49
CA TYR A 33 -6.13 1.14 4.96
C TYR A 33 -6.18 0.70 6.42
N THR A 34 -6.92 1.43 7.24
CA THR A 34 -7.21 1.04 8.63
C THR A 34 -8.54 0.33 8.69
N ILE A 35 -8.57 -0.86 9.29
CA ILE A 35 -9.78 -1.62 9.58
C ILE A 35 -9.97 -1.56 11.09
N SER A 36 -11.17 -1.20 11.54
CA SER A 36 -11.52 -1.17 12.96
C SER A 36 -12.91 -1.76 13.20
N GLY A 37 -13.14 -2.28 14.40
CA GLY A 37 -14.43 -2.84 14.77
C GLY A 37 -14.49 -3.31 16.23
N SER A 38 -15.51 -4.11 16.53
CA SER A 38 -15.68 -4.74 17.85
C SER A 38 -16.14 -6.20 17.70
N VAL A 39 -15.71 -7.05 18.62
CA VAL A 39 -16.17 -8.43 18.74
C VAL A 39 -17.06 -8.53 19.98
N THR A 40 -18.30 -8.97 19.78
CA THR A 40 -19.31 -9.10 20.83
C THR A 40 -19.99 -10.46 20.76
N ASP A 41 -20.46 -10.96 21.88
CA ASP A 41 -21.34 -12.14 21.94
C ASP A 41 -22.76 -11.77 21.48
N GLU A 42 -23.38 -12.61 20.64
CA GLU A 42 -24.68 -12.30 20.03
C GLU A 42 -25.83 -12.30 21.04
N PHE A 43 -25.80 -13.15 22.07
CA PHE A 43 -26.93 -13.30 23.00
C PHE A 43 -26.86 -12.32 24.15
N THR A 44 -25.66 -12.11 24.69
CA THR A 44 -25.42 -11.25 25.85
C THR A 44 -25.10 -9.81 25.45
N GLN A 45 -24.70 -9.58 24.19
CA GLN A 45 -24.20 -8.30 23.69
C GLN A 45 -22.93 -7.81 24.43
N GLU A 46 -22.28 -8.69 25.18
CA GLU A 46 -21.04 -8.37 25.90
C GLU A 46 -19.83 -8.37 24.97
N SER A 47 -18.88 -7.47 25.23
CA SER A 47 -17.61 -7.41 24.52
C SER A 47 -16.74 -8.65 24.80
N ILE A 48 -16.07 -9.16 23.77
CA ILE A 48 -15.16 -10.30 23.88
C ILE A 48 -13.71 -9.81 23.82
N PRO A 49 -13.02 -9.64 24.97
CA PRO A 49 -11.60 -9.32 25.01
C PRO A 49 -10.73 -10.53 24.67
N GLY A 50 -9.59 -10.30 24.03
CA GLY A 50 -8.64 -11.37 23.69
C GLY A 50 -9.01 -12.20 22.46
N ALA A 51 -10.05 -11.81 21.70
CA ALA A 51 -10.41 -12.47 20.45
C ALA A 51 -9.40 -12.14 19.35
N THR A 52 -9.03 -13.14 18.54
CA THR A 52 -8.14 -12.94 17.39
C THR A 52 -8.96 -12.62 16.13
N VAL A 53 -8.68 -11.48 15.50
CA VAL A 53 -9.24 -11.09 14.20
C VAL A 53 -8.15 -11.19 13.14
N MET A 54 -8.38 -12.01 12.11
CA MET A 54 -7.43 -12.25 11.01
C MET A 54 -8.06 -11.85 9.68
N ILE A 55 -7.32 -11.06 8.89
CA ILE A 55 -7.77 -10.72 7.54
C ILE A 55 -7.41 -11.86 6.59
N LYS A 56 -8.45 -12.49 6.02
CA LYS A 56 -8.30 -13.64 5.11
C LYS A 56 -7.30 -13.35 3.99
N ASN A 57 -6.48 -14.35 3.67
CA ASN A 57 -5.43 -14.29 2.64
C ASN A 57 -4.36 -13.22 2.89
N THR A 58 -4.17 -12.79 4.13
CA THR A 58 -3.08 -11.92 4.55
C THR A 58 -2.40 -12.49 5.80
N SER A 59 -1.27 -11.90 6.19
CA SER A 59 -0.63 -12.15 7.49
C SER A 59 -0.98 -11.09 8.53
N ILE A 60 -2.04 -10.31 8.31
CA ILE A 60 -2.44 -9.19 9.18
C ILE A 60 -3.53 -9.68 10.13
N GLY A 61 -3.25 -9.59 11.43
CA GLY A 61 -4.20 -9.87 12.48
C GLY A 61 -3.96 -9.03 13.72
N VAL A 62 -4.96 -8.98 14.59
CA VAL A 62 -4.99 -8.17 15.82
C VAL A 62 -5.79 -8.92 16.89
N VAL A 63 -5.50 -8.62 18.15
CA VAL A 63 -6.21 -9.14 19.32
C VAL A 63 -7.04 -8.02 19.93
N THR A 64 -8.30 -8.30 20.25
CA THR A 64 -9.21 -7.29 20.81
C THR A 64 -8.80 -6.83 22.21
N ASP A 65 -9.04 -5.55 22.52
CA ASP A 65 -8.80 -4.96 23.83
C ASP A 65 -9.86 -5.37 24.88
N MET A 66 -9.78 -4.80 26.10
CA MET A 66 -10.74 -5.06 27.19
C MET A 66 -12.19 -4.68 26.86
N GLY A 67 -12.40 -3.79 25.87
CA GLY A 67 -13.71 -3.40 25.35
C GLY A 67 -14.12 -4.20 24.11
N GLY A 68 -13.36 -5.22 23.70
CA GLY A 68 -13.61 -6.02 22.51
C GLY A 68 -13.24 -5.32 21.20
N LYS A 69 -12.52 -4.18 21.23
CA LYS A 69 -12.21 -3.37 20.04
C LYS A 69 -10.92 -3.79 19.36
N PHE A 70 -10.86 -3.59 18.04
CA PHE A 70 -9.68 -3.83 17.20
C PHE A 70 -9.56 -2.80 16.07
#